data_AF-A0A1V5FNJ8-F1
#
_entry.id   AF-A0A1V5FNJ8-F1
#
_cell.length_a   1.000
_cell.length_b   1.000
_cell.length_c   1.000
_cell.angle_alpha   90.00
_cell.angle_beta   90.00
_cell.angle_gamma   90.00
#
_symmetry.space_group_name_H-M   'P 1'
#
loop_
_entity.id
_entity.type
_entity.pdbx_description
1 polymer ?
#
loop_
_entity_poly.entity_id
_entity_poly.type
_entity_poly.pdbx_seq_one_letter_code
_entity_poly.pdbx_strand_id
1 'polypeptide(L)'
;MALQHKLCHTLGGTYNLPHAETHTVVLPHALAYNAPAVPEAIDRIARALGVGDAARGMFDLAASLGAPTALKDIGMPEGQLDWCAEIATQNAYANPRPIEKAAIRALLEDAYHGKRP
;
A
#
# COMPACT_ATOMS: atom_id res chain seq x y z
N MET A 1 -10.27 -9.01 -5.57
CA MET A 1 -9.12 -8.16 -5.21
C MET A 1 -9.61 -6.76 -4.85
N ALA A 2 -9.00 -6.11 -3.85
CA ALA A 2 -9.47 -4.84 -3.28
C ALA A 2 -8.37 -3.76 -3.34
N LEU A 3 -8.28 -2.88 -2.33
CA LEU A 3 -7.44 -1.68 -2.31
C LEU A 3 -6.01 -1.89 -2.86
N GLN A 4 -5.26 -2.87 -2.32
CA GLN A 4 -3.86 -3.06 -2.69
C GLN A 4 -3.66 -3.27 -4.19
N HIS A 5 -4.37 -4.24 -4.78
CA HIS A 5 -4.25 -4.51 -6.22
C HIS A 5 -4.72 -3.32 -7.06
N LYS A 6 -5.80 -2.64 -6.65
CA LYS A 6 -6.33 -1.47 -7.37
C LYS A 6 -5.31 -0.34 -7.40
N LEU A 7 -4.66 -0.03 -6.27
CA LEU A 7 -3.58 0.96 -6.21
C LEU A 7 -2.40 0.56 -7.10
N CYS A 8 -1.95 -0.69 -7.05
CA CYS A 8 -0.83 -1.14 -7.87
C CYS A 8 -1.15 -1.08 -9.38
N HIS A 9 -2.39 -1.39 -9.78
CA HIS A 9 -2.83 -1.22 -11.17
C HIS A 9 -2.84 0.26 -11.59
N THR A 10 -3.35 1.16 -10.75
CA THR A 10 -3.32 2.60 -11.02
C THR A 10 -1.87 3.11 -11.14
N LEU A 11 -1.02 2.82 -10.17
CA LEU A 11 0.38 3.27 -10.14
C LEU A 11 1.17 2.72 -11.34
N GLY A 12 1.11 1.41 -11.57
CA GLY A 12 1.79 0.76 -12.69
C GLY A 12 1.26 1.22 -14.05
N GLY A 13 -0.06 1.37 -14.21
CA GLY A 13 -0.67 1.80 -15.46
C GLY A 13 -0.45 3.28 -15.79
N THR A 14 -0.44 4.15 -14.77
CA THR A 14 -0.30 5.60 -14.97
C THR A 14 1.16 6.04 -15.08
N TYR A 15 2.07 5.44 -14.32
CA TYR A 15 3.46 5.90 -14.23
C TYR A 15 4.49 4.87 -14.72
N ASN A 16 4.04 3.73 -15.25
CA ASN A 16 4.90 2.64 -15.73
C ASN A 16 5.88 2.14 -14.65
N LEU A 17 5.43 2.11 -13.38
CA LEU A 17 6.23 1.60 -12.28
C LEU A 17 6.44 0.09 -12.41
N PRO A 18 7.60 -0.44 -11.95
CA PRO A 18 7.88 -1.87 -12.02
C PRO A 18 6.93 -2.67 -11.12
N HIS A 19 6.36 -3.74 -11.68
CA HIS A 19 5.17 -4.40 -11.12
C HIS A 19 5.41 -5.01 -9.74
N ALA A 20 6.45 -5.83 -9.58
CA ALA A 20 6.71 -6.56 -8.34
C ALA A 20 7.05 -5.61 -7.17
N GLU A 21 7.84 -4.59 -7.47
CA GLU A 21 8.29 -3.57 -6.53
C GLU A 21 7.13 -2.67 -6.11
N THR A 22 6.24 -2.29 -7.04
CA THR A 22 5.02 -1.54 -6.71
C THR A 22 4.14 -2.31 -5.74
N HIS A 23 3.97 -3.63 -5.95
CA HIS A 23 3.24 -4.48 -5.02
C HIS A 23 3.92 -4.55 -3.65
N THR A 24 5.25 -4.70 -3.65
CA THR A 24 6.05 -4.80 -2.43
C THR A 24 5.93 -3.54 -1.57
N VAL A 25 6.09 -2.36 -2.17
CA VAL A 25 6.00 -1.08 -1.46
C VAL A 25 4.58 -0.83 -0.94
N VAL A 26 3.53 -1.08 -1.73
CA VAL A 26 2.16 -0.70 -1.36
C VAL A 26 1.53 -1.64 -0.32
N LEU A 27 1.92 -2.92 -0.29
CA LEU A 27 1.27 -3.95 0.51
C LEU A 27 1.21 -3.62 2.03
N PRO A 28 2.31 -3.21 2.71
CA PRO A 28 2.26 -2.84 4.13
C PRO A 28 1.23 -1.75 4.44
N HIS A 29 1.18 -0.69 3.61
CA HIS A 29 0.29 0.45 3.85
C HIS A 29 -1.18 0.09 3.56
N ALA A 30 -1.44 -0.74 2.55
CA ALA A 30 -2.79 -1.24 2.28
C ALA A 30 -3.30 -2.21 3.37
N LEU A 31 -2.40 -3.00 3.99
CA LEU A 31 -2.72 -3.77 5.19
C LEU A 31 -3.08 -2.86 6.35
N ALA A 32 -2.22 -1.87 6.66
CA ALA A 32 -2.46 -0.90 7.73
C ALA A 32 -3.79 -0.14 7.54
N TYR A 33 -4.11 0.25 6.31
CA TYR A 33 -5.36 0.91 5.97
C TYR A 33 -6.57 0.04 6.33
N ASN A 34 -6.54 -1.23 5.93
CA ASN A 34 -7.67 -2.14 6.13
C ASN A 34 -7.74 -2.75 7.52
N ALA A 35 -6.66 -2.70 8.30
CA ALA A 35 -6.55 -3.44 9.55
C ALA A 35 -7.72 -3.24 10.54
N PRO A 36 -8.24 -2.00 10.76
CA PRO A 36 -9.38 -1.80 11.66
C PRO A 36 -10.68 -2.46 11.20
N ALA A 37 -10.83 -2.74 9.90
CA ALA A 37 -12.03 -3.34 9.33
C ALA A 37 -11.96 -4.87 9.22
N VAL A 38 -10.77 -5.47 9.33
CA VAL A 38 -10.56 -6.92 9.18
C VAL A 38 -9.59 -7.51 10.22
N PRO A 39 -9.82 -7.30 11.53
CA PRO A 39 -8.88 -7.68 12.58
C PRO A 39 -8.50 -9.17 12.54
N GLU A 40 -9.45 -10.07 12.32
CA GLU A 40 -9.17 -11.51 12.25
C GLU A 40 -8.22 -11.89 11.10
N ALA A 41 -8.34 -11.23 9.95
CA ALA A 41 -7.45 -11.46 8.81
C ALA A 41 -6.04 -10.92 9.08
N ILE A 42 -5.94 -9.75 9.71
CA ILE A 42 -4.67 -9.17 10.15
C ILE A 42 -3.97 -10.10 11.14
N ASP A 43 -4.68 -10.63 12.13
CA ASP A 43 -4.09 -11.53 13.11
C ASP A 43 -3.59 -12.83 12.47
N ARG A 44 -4.30 -13.35 11.46
CA ARG A 44 -3.85 -14.53 10.69
C ARG A 44 -2.55 -14.24 9.94
N ILE A 45 -2.42 -13.05 9.34
CA ILE A 45 -1.20 -12.64 8.63
C ILE A 45 -0.06 -12.43 9.63
N ALA A 46 -0.31 -11.73 10.75
CA ALA A 46 0.68 -11.48 11.79
C ALA A 46 1.24 -12.79 12.36
N ARG A 47 0.36 -13.76 12.66
CA ARG A 47 0.77 -15.10 13.10
C ARG A 47 1.60 -15.84 12.04
N ALA A 48 1.21 -15.78 10.77
CA ALA A 48 1.95 -16.42 9.68
C ALA A 48 3.35 -15.83 9.49
N LEU A 49 3.52 -14.54 9.77
CA LEU A 49 4.80 -13.84 9.73
C LEU A 49 5.60 -13.98 11.04
N GLY A 50 5.01 -14.49 12.12
CA GLY A 50 5.66 -14.57 13.44
C GLY A 50 5.86 -13.20 14.12
N VAL A 51 4.98 -12.23 13.86
CA VAL A 51 5.07 -10.85 14.34
C VAL A 51 3.81 -10.43 15.10
N GLY A 52 3.90 -9.34 15.87
CA GLY A 52 2.75 -8.75 16.57
C GLY A 52 1.91 -7.78 15.73
N ASP A 53 2.44 -7.30 14.61
CA ASP A 53 1.77 -6.37 13.71
C ASP A 53 2.05 -6.76 12.25
N ALA A 54 0.99 -7.12 11.51
CA ALA A 54 1.11 -7.62 10.14
C ALA A 54 1.66 -6.59 9.15
N ALA A 55 1.25 -5.32 9.27
CA ALA A 55 1.68 -4.28 8.34
C ALA A 55 3.15 -3.96 8.56
N ARG A 56 3.55 -3.78 9.82
CA ARG A 56 4.95 -3.58 10.21
C ARG A 56 5.83 -4.77 9.84
N GLY A 57 5.39 -5.98 10.14
CA GLY A 57 6.15 -7.19 9.80
C GLY A 57 6.32 -7.39 8.30
N MET A 58 5.32 -7.04 7.50
CA MET A 58 5.45 -7.09 6.04
C MET A 58 6.45 -6.05 5.52
N PHE A 59 6.44 -4.83 6.07
CA PHE A 59 7.42 -3.79 5.76
C PHE A 59 8.84 -4.25 6.12
N ASP A 60 9.02 -4.77 7.34
CA ASP A 60 10.32 -5.23 7.84
C ASP A 60 10.86 -6.41 7.04
N LEU A 61 9.98 -7.33 6.63
CA LEU A 61 10.33 -8.44 5.76
C LEU A 61 10.88 -7.94 4.42
N ALA A 62 10.17 -7.03 3.75
CA ALA A 62 10.62 -6.42 2.50
C ALA A 62 11.99 -5.74 2.67
N ALA A 63 12.16 -4.94 3.72
CA ALA A 63 13.42 -4.28 4.03
C ALA A 63 14.57 -5.28 4.28
N SER A 64 14.31 -6.35 5.04
CA SER A 64 15.31 -7.38 5.35
C SER A 64 15.79 -8.15 4.13
N LEU A 65 14.97 -8.24 3.09
CA LEU A 65 15.28 -8.87 1.81
C LEU A 65 15.96 -7.90 0.82
N GLY A 66 16.19 -6.64 1.21
CA GLY A 66 16.73 -5.61 0.33
C GLY A 66 15.76 -5.15 -0.76
N ALA A 67 14.47 -5.43 -0.61
CA ALA A 67 13.45 -4.95 -1.53
C ALA A 67 13.15 -3.46 -1.29
N PRO A 68 12.71 -2.72 -2.31
CA PRO A 68 12.36 -1.31 -2.15
C PRO A 68 11.17 -1.17 -1.20
N THR A 69 11.23 -0.16 -0.34
CA THR A 69 10.17 0.17 0.62
C THR A 69 9.53 1.52 0.37
N ALA A 70 9.95 2.26 -0.67
CA ALA A 70 9.42 3.58 -0.99
C ALA A 70 9.12 3.72 -2.49
N LEU A 71 7.99 4.35 -2.84
CA LEU A 71 7.62 4.53 -4.26
C LEU A 71 8.59 5.46 -4.99
N LYS A 72 9.17 6.44 -4.29
CA LYS A 72 10.16 7.36 -4.86
C LYS A 72 11.40 6.63 -5.38
N ASP A 73 11.76 5.50 -4.76
CA ASP A 73 12.95 4.72 -5.11
C ASP A 73 12.73 3.88 -6.38
N ILE A 74 11.48 3.74 -6.83
CA ILE A 74 11.08 2.94 -8.00
C ILE A 74 10.51 3.79 -9.15
N GLY A 75 10.76 5.11 -9.10
CA GLY A 75 10.43 6.03 -10.19
C GLY A 75 9.07 6.73 -10.07
N MET A 76 8.40 6.69 -8.91
CA MET A 76 7.19 7.48 -8.70
C MET A 76 7.52 8.98 -8.74
N PRO A 77 6.85 9.79 -9.58
CA PRO A 77 7.16 11.21 -9.67
C PRO A 77 6.72 11.99 -8.42
N GLU A 78 7.56 12.93 -8.00
CA GLU A 78 7.23 13.88 -6.93
C GLU A 78 6.04 14.76 -7.35
N GLY A 79 5.16 15.08 -6.40
CA GLY A 79 3.98 15.94 -6.64
C GLY A 79 2.80 15.26 -7.35
N GLN A 80 2.90 13.98 -7.73
CA GLN A 80 1.83 13.25 -8.42
C GLN A 80 0.83 12.54 -7.49
N LEU A 81 1.06 12.57 -6.18
CA LEU A 81 0.27 11.80 -5.20
C LEU A 81 -1.20 12.25 -5.13
N ASP A 82 -1.49 13.54 -5.30
CA ASP A 82 -2.87 14.07 -5.30
C ASP A 82 -3.66 13.55 -6.51
N TRP A 83 -3.02 13.54 -7.68
CA TRP A 83 -3.61 13.01 -8.91
C TRP A 83 -3.80 11.50 -8.82
N CYS A 84 -2.83 10.77 -8.26
CA CYS A 84 -2.96 9.34 -8.05
C CYS A 84 -4.11 9.00 -7.09
N ALA A 85 -4.29 9.77 -6.00
CA ALA A 85 -5.40 9.58 -5.08
C ALA A 85 -6.76 9.86 -5.75
N GLU A 86 -6.82 10.86 -6.62
CA GLU A 86 -8.02 11.12 -7.44
C GLU A 86 -8.36 9.90 -8.30
N ILE A 87 -7.44 9.44 -9.16
CA ILE A 87 -7.69 8.28 -10.04
C ILE A 87 -8.06 7.03 -9.24
N ALA A 88 -7.36 6.76 -8.14
CA ALA A 88 -7.59 5.58 -7.30
C ALA A 88 -8.97 5.54 -6.63
N THR A 89 -9.64 6.70 -6.55
CA THR A 89 -10.94 6.85 -5.85
C THR A 89 -12.10 7.24 -6.78
N GLN A 90 -11.83 7.52 -8.06
CA GLN A 90 -12.86 7.86 -9.06
C GLN A 90 -13.93 6.78 -9.22
N ASN A 91 -13.53 5.51 -9.21
CA ASN A 91 -14.45 4.38 -9.40
C ASN A 91 -14.61 3.63 -8.08
N ALA A 92 -15.83 3.60 -7.55
CA ALA A 92 -16.14 2.83 -6.36
C ALA A 92 -15.92 1.33 -6.62
N TYR A 93 -15.28 0.66 -5.67
CA TYR A 93 -15.14 -0.79 -5.64
C TYR A 93 -15.27 -1.29 -4.20
N ALA A 94 -15.67 -2.55 -4.06
CA ALA A 94 -15.80 -3.17 -2.75
C ALA A 94 -14.43 -3.26 -2.05
N ASN A 95 -14.34 -2.72 -0.83
CA ASN A 95 -13.20 -2.83 0.05
C ASN A 95 -13.72 -2.90 1.51
N PRO A 96 -13.10 -3.67 2.42
CA PRO A 96 -13.61 -3.85 3.79
C PRO A 96 -13.72 -2.55 4.59
N ARG A 97 -12.75 -1.65 4.39
CA ARG A 97 -12.83 -0.27 4.85
C ARG A 97 -13.32 0.64 3.71
N PRO A 98 -14.28 1.54 3.93
CA PRO A 98 -14.70 2.52 2.90
C PRO A 98 -13.50 3.29 2.34
N ILE A 99 -13.46 3.43 1.02
CA ILE A 99 -12.37 4.15 0.32
C ILE A 99 -12.64 5.65 0.38
N GLU A 100 -11.72 6.39 0.99
CA GLU A 100 -11.80 7.85 1.14
C GLU A 100 -10.55 8.51 0.56
N LYS A 101 -10.72 9.50 -0.32
CA LYS A 101 -9.61 10.16 -1.03
C LYS A 101 -8.51 10.67 -0.09
N ALA A 102 -8.88 11.35 1.00
CA ALA A 102 -7.91 11.87 1.96
C ALA A 102 -7.08 10.75 2.62
N ALA A 103 -7.72 9.64 2.98
CA ALA A 103 -7.04 8.51 3.59
C ALA A 103 -6.17 7.74 2.59
N ILE A 104 -6.60 7.64 1.31
CA ILE A 104 -5.77 7.09 0.24
C ILE A 104 -4.57 7.98 -0.06
N ARG A 105 -4.76 9.30 -0.06
CA ARG A 105 -3.66 10.26 -0.24
C ARG A 105 -2.61 10.15 0.86
N ALA A 106 -3.04 9.97 2.11
CA ALA A 106 -2.13 9.74 3.25
C ALA A 106 -1.39 8.40 3.11
N LEU A 107 -2.08 7.33 2.73
CA LEU A 107 -1.46 6.04 2.43
C LEU A 107 -0.36 6.18 1.36
N LEU A 108 -0.67 6.89 0.27
CA LEU A 108 0.28 7.15 -0.82
C LEU A 108 1.47 8.00 -0.38
N GLU A 109 1.28 8.96 0.54
CA GLU A 109 2.38 9.73 1.14
C GLU A 109 3.35 8.83 1.90
N ASP A 110 2.82 7.97 2.75
CA ASP A 110 3.63 7.07 3.58
C ASP A 110 4.36 6.05 2.70
N ALA A 111 3.68 5.51 1.68
CA ALA A 111 4.29 4.64 0.68
C ALA A 111 5.34 5.36 -0.18
N TYR A 112 5.14 6.63 -0.50
CA TYR A 112 6.11 7.42 -1.27
C TYR A 112 7.41 7.63 -0.50
N HIS A 113 7.32 7.91 0.80
CA HIS A 113 8.48 8.14 1.65
C HIS A 113 9.05 6.87 2.29
N GLY A 114 8.37 5.73 2.17
CA GLY A 114 8.74 4.49 2.83
C GLY A 114 8.64 4.58 4.36
N LYS A 115 7.60 5.25 4.86
CA LYS A 115 7.35 5.32 6.31
C LYS A 115 6.84 3.98 6.78
N ARG A 116 7.57 3.34 7.68
CA ARG A 116 7.12 2.12 8.35
C ARG A 116 5.74 2.37 9.02
N PRO A 117 4.69 1.60 8.68
CA PRO A 117 3.38 1.71 9.33
C PRO A 117 3.46 1.55 10.86
#